data_AF-Q67NR3-F1
#
_entry.id   AF-Q67NR3-F1
#
_cell.length_a   1.000
_cell.length_b   1.000
_cell.length_c   1.000
_cell.angle_alpha   90.00
_cell.angle_beta   90.00
_cell.angle_gamma   90.00
#
_symmetry.space_group_name_H-M   'P 1'
#
loop_
_entity.id
_entity.type
_entity.pdbx_description
1 polymer ?
#
loop_
_entity_poly.entity_id
_entity_poly.type
_entity_poly.pdbx_seq_one_letter_code
_entity_poly.pdbx_strand_id
1 'polypeptide(L)'
;MTEHGTHGEGGMEQQYHRRWRGGGLGRLLMVATGDVDLDGAPEIVACAGRELKVYRWTGDTYALQAEAALPKDGLSLAVGQVDPGGPGTVAVGTRDNVLLYALTPNGLVALCQTLLYPNAYFRSLSLDDVNDDGRAEVIAGASGAQTIYLYQVMAVGRESRLEELGRLYVGGLVAARPTPSGELVAATKDGWVDVYVPCALLPRETQTIYTVRRGDSLWRLARKFGTSPGTIAKANKLTEPYQLTPGQVLIIPGRRAPKGDP
;
A
#
# COMPACT_ATOMS: atom_id res chain seq x y z
N MET A 1 -36.48 -10.01 -70.30
CA MET A 1 -35.58 -10.98 -69.62
C MET A 1 -34.85 -10.19 -68.55
N THR A 2 -35.55 -9.91 -67.45
CA THR A 2 -35.42 -10.56 -66.12
C THR A 2 -34.16 -10.15 -65.37
N GLU A 3 -34.39 -9.28 -64.39
CA GLU A 3 -33.55 -9.00 -63.22
C GLU A 3 -33.27 -10.28 -62.42
N HIS A 4 -32.13 -10.30 -61.72
CA HIS A 4 -32.03 -10.80 -60.34
C HIS A 4 -30.78 -10.19 -59.70
N GLY A 5 -30.99 -9.37 -58.67
CA GLY A 5 -29.96 -9.10 -57.66
C GLY A 5 -30.09 -10.11 -56.51
N THR A 6 -29.02 -10.28 -55.74
CA THR A 6 -29.08 -10.47 -54.28
C THR A 6 -27.71 -10.22 -53.64
N HIS A 7 -27.78 -9.55 -52.49
CA HIS A 7 -26.73 -9.18 -51.55
C HIS A 7 -25.84 -10.33 -51.08
N GLY A 8 -24.62 -9.96 -50.68
CA GLY A 8 -23.79 -10.69 -49.74
C GLY A 8 -22.78 -9.73 -49.13
N GLU A 9 -23.17 -9.02 -48.08
CA GLU A 9 -22.23 -8.38 -47.16
C GLU A 9 -21.24 -9.43 -46.64
N GLY A 10 -19.96 -9.08 -46.71
CA GLY A 10 -18.89 -9.89 -46.13
C GLY A 10 -17.75 -8.95 -45.81
N GLY A 11 -17.92 -8.18 -44.74
CA GLY A 11 -16.83 -7.39 -44.18
C GLY A 11 -15.62 -8.31 -44.02
N MET A 12 -14.50 -7.93 -44.64
CA MET A 12 -13.24 -8.60 -44.37
C MET A 12 -12.85 -8.28 -42.94
N GLU A 13 -13.31 -9.11 -42.01
CA GLU A 13 -12.75 -9.19 -40.67
C GLU A 13 -11.29 -9.61 -40.86
N GLN A 14 -10.38 -8.63 -40.80
CA GLN A 14 -8.95 -8.91 -40.85
C GLN A 14 -8.59 -9.71 -39.59
N GLN A 15 -8.66 -11.03 -39.70
CA GLN A 15 -8.16 -11.95 -38.69
C GLN A 15 -6.65 -11.76 -38.59
N TYR A 16 -6.22 -10.96 -37.62
CA TYR A 16 -4.82 -10.82 -37.25
C TYR A 16 -4.34 -12.14 -36.62
N HIS A 17 -3.92 -13.08 -37.45
CA HIS A 17 -3.23 -14.29 -37.01
C HIS A 17 -1.82 -13.93 -36.51
N ARG A 18 -1.71 -13.43 -35.26
CA ARG A 18 -0.40 -13.41 -34.58
C ARG A 18 -0.16 -14.79 -33.98
N ARG A 19 0.79 -15.53 -34.54
CA ARG A 19 1.32 -16.76 -33.93
C ARG A 19 2.21 -16.37 -32.76
N TRP A 20 1.77 -16.68 -31.54
CA TRP A 20 2.56 -16.48 -30.33
C TRP A 20 3.39 -17.74 -30.05
N ARG A 21 4.70 -17.58 -29.83
CA ARG A 21 5.49 -18.66 -29.22
C ARG A 21 5.09 -18.73 -27.74
N GLY A 22 4.29 -19.72 -27.38
CA GLY A 22 3.98 -20.00 -25.99
C GLY A 22 5.28 -20.26 -25.21
N GLY A 23 5.56 -19.44 -24.20
CA GLY A 23 6.56 -19.78 -23.18
C GLY A 23 6.17 -21.09 -22.53
N GLY A 24 7.15 -21.96 -22.25
CA GLY A 24 6.90 -23.32 -21.75
C GLY A 24 5.92 -23.34 -20.57
N LEU A 25 5.03 -24.35 -20.56
CA LEU A 25 3.90 -24.57 -19.65
C LEU A 25 4.24 -24.61 -18.14
N GLY A 26 5.48 -24.35 -17.74
CA GLY A 26 5.96 -24.40 -16.35
C GLY A 26 6.13 -23.05 -15.67
N ARG A 27 5.90 -21.91 -16.36
CA ARG A 27 6.03 -20.58 -15.75
C ARG A 27 4.66 -20.07 -15.30
N LEU A 28 4.57 -19.62 -14.05
CA LEU A 28 3.42 -18.83 -13.61
C LEU A 28 3.39 -17.53 -14.41
N LEU A 29 2.27 -17.28 -15.10
CA LEU A 29 1.96 -16.00 -15.70
C LEU A 29 1.08 -15.23 -14.72
N MET A 30 1.53 -14.03 -14.35
CA MET A 30 0.80 -13.11 -13.49
C MET A 30 0.55 -11.82 -14.25
N VAL A 31 -0.58 -11.19 -13.98
CA VAL A 31 -0.96 -9.92 -14.55
C VAL A 31 -1.50 -9.00 -13.45
N ALA A 32 -1.19 -7.72 -13.57
CA ALA A 32 -1.77 -6.65 -12.79
C ALA A 32 -2.02 -5.46 -13.74
N THR A 33 -2.95 -4.59 -13.36
CA THR A 33 -3.27 -3.39 -14.11
C THR A 33 -3.23 -2.19 -13.19
N GLY A 34 -2.76 -1.06 -13.69
CA GLY A 34 -2.74 0.20 -12.97
C GLY A 34 -1.96 1.25 -13.73
N ASP A 35 -2.14 2.51 -13.35
CA ASP A 35 -1.44 3.64 -13.93
C ASP A 35 0.00 3.69 -13.36
N VAL A 36 0.95 3.08 -14.05
CA VAL A 36 2.34 2.91 -13.59
C VAL A 36 3.19 4.12 -13.99
N ASP A 37 2.83 4.81 -15.07
CA ASP A 37 3.55 6.00 -15.53
C ASP A 37 2.89 7.33 -15.14
N LEU A 38 1.74 7.27 -14.47
CA LEU A 38 1.00 8.40 -13.91
C LEU A 38 0.45 9.36 -14.98
N ASP A 39 0.07 8.83 -16.14
CA ASP A 39 -0.55 9.59 -17.23
C ASP A 39 -2.09 9.59 -17.18
N GLY A 40 -2.68 8.87 -16.23
CA GLY A 40 -4.12 8.72 -16.03
C GLY A 40 -4.75 7.55 -16.77
N ALA A 41 -4.01 6.85 -17.63
CA ALA A 41 -4.43 5.60 -18.25
C ALA A 41 -3.76 4.40 -17.56
N PRO A 42 -4.45 3.25 -17.44
CA PRO A 42 -3.84 2.07 -16.84
C PRO A 42 -2.99 1.27 -17.85
N GLU A 43 -1.80 0.85 -17.42
CA GLU A 43 -0.96 -0.12 -18.12
C GLU A 43 -1.32 -1.56 -17.72
N ILE A 44 -0.95 -2.49 -18.59
CA ILE A 44 -0.90 -3.93 -18.26
C ILE A 44 0.52 -4.27 -17.84
N VAL A 45 0.68 -4.78 -16.63
CA VAL A 45 1.95 -5.32 -16.13
C VAL A 45 1.85 -6.84 -16.09
N ALA A 46 2.80 -7.51 -16.71
CA ALA A 46 2.85 -8.97 -16.76
C ALA A 46 4.18 -9.49 -16.23
N CYS A 47 4.13 -10.59 -15.48
CA CYS A 47 5.32 -11.30 -15.04
C CYS A 47 5.21 -12.78 -15.38
N ALA A 48 6.25 -13.33 -16.03
CA ALA A 48 6.34 -14.74 -16.41
C ALA A 48 7.72 -15.31 -16.11
N GLY A 49 7.83 -16.10 -15.04
CA GLY A 49 9.13 -16.53 -14.51
C GLY A 49 9.93 -15.30 -14.06
N ARG A 50 11.05 -15.01 -14.75
CA ARG A 50 11.92 -13.86 -14.45
C ARG A 50 11.66 -12.65 -15.33
N GLU A 51 10.75 -12.74 -16.28
CA GLU A 51 10.46 -11.64 -17.21
C GLU A 51 9.37 -10.76 -16.61
N LEU A 52 9.65 -9.47 -16.43
CA LEU A 52 8.68 -8.45 -16.02
C LEU A 52 8.50 -7.47 -17.17
N LYS A 53 7.25 -7.19 -17.56
CA LYS A 53 6.92 -6.36 -18.72
C LYS A 53 5.77 -5.43 -18.42
N VAL A 54 5.83 -4.21 -18.97
CA VAL A 54 4.79 -3.19 -18.92
C VAL A 54 4.33 -2.90 -20.34
N TYR A 55 3.03 -2.91 -20.56
CA TYR A 55 2.41 -2.63 -21.85
C TYR A 55 1.43 -1.46 -21.73
N ARG A 56 1.58 -0.49 -22.63
CA ARG A 56 0.70 0.69 -22.71
C ARG A 56 -0.25 0.56 -23.90
N TRP A 57 -1.46 1.09 -23.75
CA TRP A 57 -2.40 1.27 -24.85
C TRP A 57 -1.94 2.38 -25.81
N THR A 58 -1.95 2.12 -27.12
CA THR A 58 -1.55 3.09 -28.16
C THR A 58 -2.73 3.72 -28.90
N GLY A 59 -3.97 3.35 -28.57
CA GLY A 59 -5.19 3.77 -29.27
C GLY A 59 -5.83 2.65 -30.11
N ASP A 60 -5.02 1.67 -30.53
CA ASP A 60 -5.42 0.55 -31.40
C ASP A 60 -4.92 -0.82 -30.90
N THR A 61 -3.78 -0.86 -30.21
CA THR A 61 -3.16 -2.06 -29.65
C THR A 61 -2.45 -1.73 -28.34
N TYR A 62 -1.92 -2.78 -27.69
CA TYR A 62 -0.91 -2.61 -26.64
C TYR A 62 0.50 -2.70 -27.23
N ALA A 63 1.39 -1.82 -26.78
CA ALA A 63 2.81 -1.81 -27.11
C ALA A 63 3.67 -2.04 -25.86
N LEU A 64 4.80 -2.74 -26.02
CA LEU A 64 5.76 -2.91 -24.93
C LEU A 64 6.39 -1.55 -24.60
N GLN A 65 6.21 -1.10 -23.37
CA GLN A 65 6.73 0.17 -22.88
C GLN A 65 8.05 -0.02 -22.13
N ALA A 66 8.12 -1.04 -21.28
CA ALA A 66 9.32 -1.34 -20.49
C ALA A 66 9.41 -2.83 -20.15
N GLU A 67 10.63 -3.32 -19.94
CA GLU A 67 10.88 -4.66 -19.43
C GLU A 67 12.07 -4.69 -18.46
N ALA A 68 12.06 -5.68 -17.58
CA ALA A 68 13.15 -5.97 -16.66
C ALA A 68 13.27 -7.47 -16.43
N ALA A 69 14.48 -7.90 -16.08
CA ALA A 69 14.74 -9.26 -15.62
C ALA A 69 14.79 -9.29 -14.09
N LEU A 70 13.93 -10.11 -13.49
CA LEU A 70 13.94 -10.38 -12.06
C LEU A 70 15.15 -11.24 -11.68
N PRO A 71 15.69 -11.09 -10.45
CA PRO A 71 16.74 -11.97 -9.94
C PRO A 71 16.24 -13.42 -9.73
N LYS A 72 14.94 -13.62 -9.49
CA LYS A 72 14.28 -14.91 -9.25
C LYS A 72 12.91 -14.95 -9.93
N ASP A 73 12.33 -16.14 -10.03
CA ASP A 73 10.96 -16.28 -10.55
C ASP A 73 9.96 -15.52 -9.67
N GLY A 74 9.12 -14.71 -10.31
CA GLY A 74 8.00 -14.06 -9.67
C GLY A 74 6.90 -15.06 -9.32
N LEU A 75 6.24 -14.82 -8.19
CA LEU A 75 5.16 -15.62 -7.62
C LEU A 75 3.89 -14.81 -7.34
N SER A 76 4.00 -13.48 -7.25
CA SER A 76 2.88 -12.54 -7.20
C SER A 76 3.28 -11.19 -7.78
N LEU A 77 2.29 -10.41 -8.20
CA LEU A 77 2.45 -9.11 -8.84
C LEU A 77 1.38 -8.15 -8.33
N ALA A 78 1.76 -6.91 -8.03
CA ALA A 78 0.84 -5.81 -7.75
C ALA A 78 1.38 -4.50 -8.35
N VAL A 79 0.47 -3.58 -8.65
CA VAL A 79 0.77 -2.27 -9.23
C VAL A 79 0.08 -1.20 -8.40
N GLY A 80 0.72 -0.06 -8.23
CA GLY A 80 0.18 1.06 -7.47
C GLY A 80 1.24 2.15 -7.26
N GLN A 81 0.97 3.08 -6.36
CA GLN A 81 1.90 4.17 -6.02
C GLN A 81 2.19 4.15 -4.52
N VAL A 82 3.38 3.72 -4.14
CA VAL A 82 3.80 3.56 -2.73
C VAL A 82 4.28 4.87 -2.08
N ASP A 83 4.58 5.88 -2.90
CA ASP A 83 4.86 7.25 -2.44
C ASP A 83 4.10 8.22 -3.38
N PRO A 84 3.16 9.04 -2.88
CA PRO A 84 2.42 9.99 -3.70
C PRO A 84 3.28 10.99 -4.47
N GLY A 85 4.49 11.29 -3.96
CA GLY A 85 5.47 12.13 -4.65
C GLY A 85 6.44 11.36 -5.54
N GLY A 86 6.33 10.03 -5.58
CA GLY A 86 7.22 9.12 -6.28
C GLY A 86 6.62 8.55 -7.57
N PRO A 87 7.40 7.71 -8.29
CA PRO A 87 6.96 7.07 -9.52
C PRO A 87 5.91 5.98 -9.24
N GLY A 88 5.14 5.60 -10.28
CA GLY A 88 4.35 4.39 -10.22
C GLY A 88 5.24 3.17 -10.00
N THR A 89 4.71 2.24 -9.20
CA THR A 89 5.45 1.15 -8.58
C THR A 89 4.87 -0.19 -8.98
N VAL A 90 5.77 -1.11 -9.32
CA VAL A 90 5.48 -2.52 -9.57
C VAL A 90 6.10 -3.34 -8.44
N ALA A 91 5.26 -4.03 -7.68
CA ALA A 91 5.70 -4.93 -6.62
C ALA A 91 5.67 -6.39 -7.12
N VAL A 92 6.76 -7.11 -6.90
CA VAL A 92 6.88 -8.52 -7.28
C VAL A 92 7.30 -9.36 -6.08
N GLY A 93 6.50 -10.36 -5.75
CA GLY A 93 6.79 -11.33 -4.71
C GLY A 93 7.55 -12.50 -5.31
N THR A 94 8.58 -12.98 -4.62
CA THR A 94 9.38 -14.13 -5.03
C THR A 94 9.31 -15.24 -4.00
N ARG A 95 10.12 -16.29 -4.18
CA ARG A 95 10.26 -17.38 -3.20
C ARG A 95 10.70 -16.89 -1.82
N ASP A 96 11.46 -15.80 -1.72
CA ASP A 96 12.08 -15.40 -0.45
C ASP A 96 12.17 -13.89 -0.22
N ASN A 97 11.72 -13.04 -1.14
CA ASN A 97 11.65 -11.60 -0.91
C ASN A 97 10.55 -10.93 -1.73
N VAL A 98 10.29 -9.67 -1.41
CA VAL A 98 9.50 -8.76 -2.24
C VAL A 98 10.45 -7.73 -2.87
N LEU A 99 10.27 -7.48 -4.15
CA LEU A 99 11.02 -6.52 -4.96
C LEU A 99 10.08 -5.40 -5.40
N LEU A 100 10.52 -4.15 -5.30
CA LEU A 100 9.83 -3.01 -5.90
C LEU A 100 10.63 -2.50 -7.10
N TYR A 101 9.92 -2.25 -8.19
CA TYR A 101 10.43 -1.58 -9.38
C TYR A 101 9.67 -0.28 -9.59
N ALA A 102 10.38 0.77 -9.98
CA ALA A 102 9.81 2.02 -10.44
C ALA A 102 9.83 2.06 -11.95
N LEU A 103 8.74 2.53 -12.56
CA LEU A 103 8.76 2.91 -13.96
C LEU A 103 9.33 4.32 -14.10
N THR A 104 10.44 4.42 -14.82
CA THR A 104 11.10 5.69 -15.12
C THR A 104 11.02 5.96 -16.62
N PRO A 105 11.33 7.18 -17.10
CA PRO A 105 11.44 7.45 -18.53
C PRO A 105 12.44 6.54 -19.28
N ASN A 106 13.41 5.96 -18.56
CA ASN A 106 14.42 5.04 -19.11
C ASN A 106 14.03 3.56 -18.97
N GLY A 107 12.83 3.25 -18.48
CA GLY A 107 12.34 1.90 -18.25
C GLY A 107 12.20 1.52 -16.77
N LEU A 108 12.05 0.23 -16.51
CA LEU A 108 11.89 -0.33 -15.16
C LEU A 108 13.22 -0.36 -14.42
N VAL A 109 13.26 0.27 -13.25
CA VAL A 109 14.44 0.31 -12.37
C VAL A 109 14.09 -0.30 -11.03
N ALA A 110 14.95 -1.18 -10.50
CA ALA A 110 14.77 -1.71 -9.15
C ALA A 110 14.89 -0.57 -8.12
N LEU A 111 13.83 -0.38 -7.33
CA LEU A 111 13.73 0.69 -6.34
C LEU A 111 14.28 0.22 -4.99
N CYS A 112 13.78 -0.90 -4.47
CA CYS A 112 14.28 -1.53 -3.26
C CYS A 112 13.74 -2.96 -3.13
N GLN A 113 14.17 -3.66 -2.08
CA GLN A 113 13.71 -5.01 -1.77
C GLN A 113 13.65 -5.24 -0.26
N THR A 114 12.89 -6.24 0.15
CA THR A 114 12.92 -6.73 1.53
C THR A 114 14.23 -7.48 1.81
N LEU A 115 14.48 -7.76 3.08
CA LEU A 115 15.42 -8.82 3.47
C LEU A 115 14.99 -10.17 2.84
N LEU A 116 15.92 -11.12 2.81
CA LEU A 116 15.64 -12.48 2.37
C LEU A 116 15.01 -13.26 3.52
N TYR A 117 13.84 -13.84 3.26
CA TYR A 117 13.11 -14.76 4.13
C TYR A 117 13.05 -16.13 3.45
N PRO A 118 14.05 -17.00 3.69
CA PRO A 118 14.09 -18.32 3.09
C PRO A 118 12.78 -19.08 3.34
N ASN A 119 12.21 -19.64 2.29
CA ASN A 119 10.96 -20.41 2.32
C ASN A 119 9.69 -19.61 2.70
N ALA A 120 9.69 -18.28 2.57
CA ALA A 120 8.47 -17.49 2.78
C ALA A 120 7.42 -17.68 1.66
N TYR A 121 7.85 -17.78 0.40
CA TYR A 121 7.01 -17.87 -0.80
C TYR A 121 5.89 -16.80 -0.83
N PHE A 122 6.25 -15.58 -1.21
CA PHE A 122 5.34 -14.44 -1.34
C PHE A 122 4.43 -14.61 -2.56
N ARG A 123 3.23 -15.15 -2.33
CA ARG A 123 2.26 -15.56 -3.37
C ARG A 123 1.06 -14.64 -3.50
N SER A 124 0.97 -13.61 -2.67
CA SER A 124 -0.06 -12.59 -2.75
C SER A 124 0.55 -11.24 -2.44
N LEU A 125 0.21 -10.23 -3.24
CA LEU A 125 0.61 -8.86 -3.01
C LEU A 125 -0.59 -7.93 -3.20
N SER A 126 -0.63 -6.87 -2.40
CA SER A 126 -1.47 -5.71 -2.62
C SER A 126 -0.68 -4.46 -2.29
N LEU A 127 -0.97 -3.37 -3.00
CA LEU A 127 -0.46 -2.04 -2.70
C LEU A 127 -1.67 -1.17 -2.37
N ASP A 128 -1.82 -0.78 -1.10
CA ASP A 128 -2.95 0.02 -0.65
C ASP A 128 -2.61 0.78 0.64
N ASP A 129 -3.25 1.92 0.84
CA ASP A 129 -3.10 2.73 2.05
C ASP A 129 -4.04 2.16 3.14
N VAL A 130 -3.54 1.17 3.87
CA VAL A 130 -4.36 0.43 4.85
C VAL A 130 -4.38 1.11 6.21
N ASN A 131 -3.56 2.12 6.42
CA ASN A 131 -3.46 2.88 7.66
C ASN A 131 -3.97 4.34 7.55
N ASP A 132 -4.35 4.78 6.35
CA ASP A 132 -4.87 6.12 6.03
C ASP A 132 -3.85 7.24 6.34
N ASP A 133 -2.56 6.98 6.09
CA ASP A 133 -1.48 7.97 6.24
C ASP A 133 -1.14 8.73 4.95
N GLY A 134 -1.80 8.36 3.85
CA GLY A 134 -1.62 8.91 2.52
C GLY A 134 -0.53 8.21 1.70
N ARG A 135 0.11 7.15 2.20
CA ARG A 135 1.10 6.34 1.47
C ARG A 135 0.60 4.91 1.39
N ALA A 136 0.71 4.29 0.22
CA ALA A 136 0.35 2.89 0.11
C ALA A 136 1.40 1.98 0.78
N GLU A 137 0.92 1.05 1.60
CA GLU A 137 1.71 -0.05 2.11
C GLU A 137 1.87 -1.16 1.07
N VAL A 138 2.95 -1.92 1.21
CA VAL A 138 3.11 -3.21 0.55
C VAL A 138 2.59 -4.30 1.48
N ILE A 139 1.47 -4.91 1.12
CA ILE A 139 0.87 -6.03 1.86
C ILE A 139 1.24 -7.32 1.17
N ALA A 140 2.02 -8.18 1.83
CA ALA A 140 2.60 -9.39 1.24
C ALA A 140 2.18 -10.66 1.98
N GLY A 141 1.40 -11.51 1.31
CA GLY A 141 1.02 -12.84 1.79
C GLY A 141 2.09 -13.88 1.47
N ALA A 142 2.75 -14.40 2.51
CA ALA A 142 3.77 -15.43 2.43
C ALA A 142 3.19 -16.80 2.78
N SER A 143 3.02 -17.65 1.78
CA SER A 143 2.38 -18.97 1.93
C SER A 143 3.21 -19.97 2.75
N GLY A 144 4.53 -19.97 2.59
CA GLY A 144 5.41 -20.86 3.34
C GLY A 144 5.64 -20.42 4.79
N ALA A 145 5.54 -19.11 5.06
CA ALA A 145 5.58 -18.57 6.42
C ALA A 145 4.19 -18.48 7.09
N GLN A 146 3.11 -18.75 6.35
CA GLN A 146 1.71 -18.56 6.79
C GLN A 146 1.45 -17.19 7.43
N THR A 147 2.09 -16.15 6.89
CA THR A 147 2.16 -14.81 7.48
C THR A 147 1.86 -13.76 6.41
N ILE A 148 1.12 -12.73 6.79
CA ILE A 148 0.96 -11.49 6.02
C ILE A 148 1.97 -10.50 6.58
N TYR A 149 2.79 -9.90 5.72
CA TYR A 149 3.72 -8.86 6.08
C TYR A 149 3.21 -7.52 5.58
N LEU A 150 3.40 -6.48 6.38
CA LEU A 150 3.12 -5.11 5.99
C LEU A 150 4.46 -4.37 5.91
N TYR A 151 4.67 -3.63 4.83
CA TYR A 151 5.86 -2.81 4.66
C TYR A 151 5.49 -1.41 4.19
N GLN A 152 6.28 -0.42 4.59
CA GLN A 152 6.22 0.93 4.04
C GLN A 152 7.52 1.26 3.32
N VAL A 153 7.41 1.98 2.21
CA VAL A 153 8.58 2.49 1.52
C VAL A 153 9.07 3.76 2.22
N MET A 154 10.30 3.70 2.71
CA MET A 154 10.97 4.79 3.39
C MET A 154 12.15 5.27 2.56
N ALA A 155 12.32 6.59 2.45
CA ALA A 155 13.52 7.18 1.88
C ALA A 155 14.54 7.44 3.00
N VAL A 156 15.74 6.86 2.88
CA VAL A 156 16.87 7.15 3.78
C VAL A 156 17.98 7.77 2.94
N GLY A 157 18.09 9.10 2.99
CA GLY A 157 19.01 9.83 2.13
C GLY A 157 18.58 9.78 0.67
N ARG A 158 19.37 9.11 -0.18
CA ARG A 158 19.10 8.94 -1.63
C ARG A 158 18.56 7.55 -2.00
N GLU A 159 18.45 6.64 -1.03
CA GLU A 159 18.05 5.25 -1.28
C GLU A 159 16.69 4.96 -0.65
N SER A 160 15.87 4.22 -1.38
CA SER A 160 14.59 3.72 -0.87
C SER A 160 14.80 2.37 -0.18
N ARG A 161 14.06 2.11 0.90
CA ARG A 161 14.04 0.81 1.58
C ARG A 161 12.63 0.43 2.00
N LEU A 162 12.38 -0.87 2.09
CA LEU A 162 11.16 -1.38 2.72
C LEU A 162 11.39 -1.52 4.23
N GLU A 163 10.60 -0.79 5.02
CA GLU A 163 10.56 -0.94 6.47
C GLU A 163 9.39 -1.85 6.84
N GLU A 164 9.68 -2.94 7.56
CA GLU A 164 8.63 -3.87 8.00
C GLU A 164 7.79 -3.21 9.08
N LEU A 165 6.53 -2.95 8.73
CA LEU A 165 5.52 -2.38 9.61
C LEU A 165 4.83 -3.42 10.49
N GLY A 166 5.03 -4.70 10.22
CA GLY A 166 4.50 -5.75 11.07
C GLY A 166 4.04 -6.97 10.32
N ARG A 167 3.48 -7.89 11.10
CA ARG A 167 3.07 -9.21 10.65
C ARG A 167 1.69 -9.56 11.18
N LEU A 168 0.86 -10.16 10.34
CA LEU A 168 -0.42 -10.74 10.73
C LEU A 168 -0.39 -12.24 10.43
N TYR A 169 -0.84 -13.05 11.38
CA TYR A 169 -0.82 -14.51 11.26
C TYR A 169 -2.22 -15.02 10.96
N VAL A 170 -2.36 -15.79 9.88
CA VAL A 170 -3.67 -16.25 9.37
C VAL A 170 -4.27 -17.37 10.25
N GLY A 171 -3.51 -17.86 11.25
CA GLY A 171 -3.94 -18.88 12.23
C GLY A 171 -4.97 -18.43 13.28
N GLY A 172 -5.43 -17.17 13.24
CA GLY A 172 -6.56 -16.69 14.03
C GLY A 172 -6.19 -15.58 15.00
N LEU A 173 -6.25 -14.33 14.52
CA LEU A 173 -6.25 -13.14 15.37
C LEU A 173 -7.55 -13.09 16.18
N VAL A 174 -7.47 -13.33 17.50
CA VAL A 174 -8.66 -13.32 18.38
C VAL A 174 -8.92 -11.92 18.93
N ALA A 175 -7.86 -11.17 19.25
CA ALA A 175 -7.94 -9.77 19.67
C ALA A 175 -6.59 -9.08 19.48
N ALA A 176 -6.63 -7.79 19.17
CA ALA A 176 -5.47 -6.91 19.19
C ALA A 176 -5.73 -5.77 20.19
N ARG A 177 -4.79 -5.51 21.10
CA ARG A 177 -4.86 -4.37 22.03
C ARG A 177 -3.57 -3.56 21.95
N PRO A 178 -3.65 -2.23 21.75
CA PRO A 178 -2.51 -1.35 21.93
C PRO A 178 -2.03 -1.39 23.38
N THR A 179 -0.73 -1.56 23.58
CA THR A 179 -0.08 -1.34 24.87
C THR A 179 0.19 0.16 25.07
N PRO A 180 0.46 0.61 26.30
CA PRO A 180 0.91 1.98 26.55
C PRO A 180 2.22 2.36 25.86
N SER A 181 3.06 1.36 25.51
CA SER A 181 4.25 1.51 24.67
C SER A 181 3.93 1.56 23.18
N GLY A 182 2.68 1.28 22.80
CA GLY A 182 2.24 1.29 21.40
C GLY A 182 2.53 0.00 20.62
N GLU A 183 2.81 -1.08 21.32
CA GLU A 183 2.87 -2.41 20.72
C GLU A 183 1.44 -2.93 20.59
N LEU A 184 1.09 -3.54 19.47
CA LEU A 184 -0.18 -4.22 19.32
C LEU A 184 0.07 -5.69 19.69
N VAL A 185 -0.51 -6.17 20.79
CA VAL A 185 -0.36 -7.60 21.12
C VAL A 185 -1.53 -8.36 20.49
N ALA A 186 -1.23 -9.30 19.60
CA ALA A 186 -2.22 -10.24 19.09
C ALA A 186 -2.16 -11.55 19.87
N ALA A 187 -3.32 -12.07 20.25
CA ALA A 187 -3.43 -13.42 20.75
C ALA A 187 -4.10 -14.31 19.70
N THR A 188 -3.53 -15.49 19.47
CA THR A 188 -4.23 -16.61 18.84
C THR A 188 -4.75 -17.55 19.93
N LYS A 189 -5.66 -18.47 19.56
CA LYS A 189 -6.15 -19.52 20.47
C LYS A 189 -5.04 -20.40 21.06
N ASP A 190 -3.87 -20.43 20.42
CA ASP A 190 -2.73 -21.29 20.77
C ASP A 190 -1.56 -20.51 21.43
N GLY A 191 -1.71 -19.22 21.70
CA GLY A 191 -0.71 -18.39 22.39
C GLY A 191 -0.49 -17.00 21.81
N TRP A 192 0.36 -16.23 22.51
CA TRP A 192 0.76 -14.87 22.15
C TRP A 192 1.52 -14.84 20.84
N VAL A 193 1.23 -13.84 20.01
CA VAL A 193 1.94 -13.56 18.78
C VAL A 193 2.38 -12.10 18.82
N ASP A 194 3.68 -11.87 18.62
CA ASP A 194 4.23 -10.53 18.50
C ASP A 194 3.78 -9.91 17.19
N VAL A 195 2.76 -9.05 17.24
CA VAL A 195 2.50 -8.10 16.15
C VAL A 195 3.39 -6.90 16.43
N TYR A 196 4.54 -6.89 15.79
CA TYR A 196 5.37 -5.70 15.77
C TYR A 196 4.63 -4.62 14.96
N VAL A 197 3.96 -3.70 15.64
CA VAL A 197 3.51 -2.44 15.02
C VAL A 197 4.61 -1.44 15.35
N PRO A 198 5.51 -1.07 14.42
CA PRO A 198 6.50 -0.05 14.69
C PRO A 198 5.76 1.22 15.07
N CYS A 199 6.39 1.99 15.96
CA CYS A 199 5.85 3.23 16.48
C CYS A 199 5.45 4.25 15.38
N ALA A 200 5.87 4.03 14.13
CA ALA A 200 5.45 4.78 12.96
C ALA A 200 3.96 4.61 12.59
N LEU A 201 3.37 3.43 12.86
CA LEU A 201 1.97 3.08 12.60
C LEU A 201 1.01 3.46 13.74
N LEU A 202 1.54 3.81 14.91
CA LEU A 202 0.72 4.39 15.95
C LEU A 202 0.30 5.78 15.49
N PRO A 203 -0.96 6.20 15.71
CA PRO A 203 -1.28 7.61 15.63
C PRO A 203 -0.25 8.33 16.47
N ARG A 204 0.54 9.23 15.88
CA ARG A 204 1.43 10.09 16.65
C ARG A 204 0.51 10.91 17.55
N GLU A 205 0.31 10.45 18.78
CA GLU A 205 -0.37 11.19 19.83
C GLU A 205 0.53 12.39 20.13
N THR A 206 0.34 13.46 19.36
CA THR A 206 1.02 14.71 19.66
C THR A 206 0.31 15.29 20.85
N GLN A 207 0.97 15.27 22.01
CA GLN A 207 0.50 16.00 23.17
C GLN A 207 0.94 17.46 23.01
N THR A 208 -0.04 18.35 22.94
CA THR A 208 0.22 19.79 22.95
C THR A 208 0.03 20.31 24.36
N ILE A 209 1.04 20.98 24.92
CA ILE A 209 0.91 21.72 26.18
C ILE A 209 0.29 23.07 25.84
N TYR A 210 -0.88 23.36 26.38
CA TYR A 210 -1.64 24.56 26.08
C TYR A 210 -2.00 25.33 27.35
N THR A 211 -1.66 26.62 27.38
CA THR A 211 -2.08 27.52 28.45
C THR A 211 -3.43 28.12 28.10
N VAL A 212 -4.45 27.81 28.91
CA VAL A 212 -5.82 28.30 28.80
C VAL A 212 -5.84 29.82 28.76
N ARG A 213 -6.58 30.38 27.81
CA ARG A 213 -6.82 31.81 27.66
C ARG A 213 -8.25 32.14 28.07
N ARG A 214 -8.48 33.43 28.35
CA ARG A 214 -9.82 33.92 28.68
C ARG A 214 -10.78 33.61 27.53
N GLY A 215 -11.88 32.93 27.86
CA GLY A 215 -12.90 32.53 26.91
C GLY A 215 -12.73 31.12 26.32
N ASP A 216 -11.66 30.39 26.63
CA ASP A 216 -11.53 29.00 26.20
C ASP A 216 -12.56 28.09 26.89
N SER A 217 -12.89 27.00 26.20
CA SER A 217 -13.69 25.90 26.72
C SER A 217 -13.15 24.59 26.16
N LEU A 218 -13.36 23.47 26.87
CA LEU A 218 -12.95 22.17 26.37
C LEU A 218 -13.51 21.88 24.98
N TRP A 219 -14.72 22.34 24.68
CA TRP A 219 -15.35 22.17 23.38
C TRP A 219 -14.62 22.90 22.25
N ARG A 220 -14.25 24.18 22.47
CA ARG A 220 -13.49 24.95 21.47
C ARG A 220 -12.07 24.42 21.31
N LEU A 221 -11.42 24.03 22.39
CA LEU A 221 -10.08 23.43 22.33
C LEU A 221 -10.12 22.07 21.63
N ALA A 222 -11.08 21.22 21.96
CA ALA A 222 -11.28 19.92 21.31
C ALA A 222 -11.43 20.07 19.80
N ARG A 223 -12.31 20.96 19.34
CA ARG A 223 -12.50 21.24 17.92
C ARG A 223 -11.23 21.82 17.26
N LYS A 224 -10.54 22.73 17.95
CA LYS A 224 -9.31 23.37 17.44
C LYS A 224 -8.17 22.37 17.24
N PHE A 225 -8.06 21.38 18.13
CA PHE A 225 -6.96 20.41 18.16
C PHE A 225 -7.35 19.03 17.62
N GLY A 226 -8.53 18.89 17.00
CA GLY A 226 -8.97 17.62 16.39
C GLY A 226 -9.12 16.48 17.40
N THR A 227 -9.65 16.78 18.59
CA THR A 227 -9.86 15.80 19.68
C THR A 227 -11.26 15.95 20.29
N SER A 228 -11.55 15.24 21.39
CA SER A 228 -12.83 15.34 22.09
C SER A 228 -12.71 16.05 23.46
N PRO A 229 -13.76 16.75 23.94
CA PRO A 229 -13.75 17.37 25.26
C PRO A 229 -13.48 16.35 26.38
N GLY A 230 -14.08 15.16 26.28
CA GLY A 230 -13.87 14.07 27.24
C GLY A 230 -12.43 13.56 27.26
N THR A 231 -11.77 13.51 26.10
CA THR A 231 -10.35 13.13 25.99
C THR A 231 -9.46 14.16 26.71
N ILE A 232 -9.68 15.45 26.49
CA ILE A 232 -8.94 16.52 27.18
C ILE A 232 -9.24 16.48 28.69
N ALA A 233 -10.50 16.32 29.08
CA ALA A 233 -10.90 16.23 30.49
C ALA A 233 -10.20 15.07 31.20
N LYS A 234 -10.21 13.88 30.60
CA LYS A 234 -9.54 12.70 31.13
C LYS A 234 -8.03 12.88 31.26
N ALA A 235 -7.38 13.44 30.24
CA ALA A 235 -5.93 13.69 30.25
C ALA A 235 -5.50 14.66 31.36
N ASN A 236 -6.36 15.62 31.70
CA ASN A 236 -6.09 16.64 32.72
C ASN A 236 -6.81 16.38 34.05
N LYS A 237 -7.43 15.21 34.23
CA LYS A 237 -8.21 14.84 35.42
C LYS A 237 -9.26 15.87 35.82
N LEU A 238 -9.92 16.48 34.83
CA LEU A 238 -11.00 17.44 35.03
C LEU A 238 -12.30 16.71 35.33
N THR A 239 -13.06 17.22 36.30
CA THR A 239 -14.41 16.76 36.63
C THR A 239 -15.45 17.71 36.07
N GLU A 240 -16.66 17.20 35.80
CA GLU A 240 -17.79 18.06 35.44
C GLU A 240 -18.01 19.12 36.53
N PRO A 241 -18.29 20.38 36.17
CA PRO A 241 -18.70 20.89 34.86
C PRO A 241 -17.55 21.36 33.93
N TYR A 242 -16.33 20.83 34.10
CA TYR A 242 -15.17 21.09 33.24
C TYR A 242 -14.78 22.56 33.09
N GLN A 243 -14.84 23.31 34.19
CA GLN A 243 -14.45 24.73 34.20
C GLN A 243 -12.94 24.86 33.94
N LEU A 244 -12.59 25.81 33.07
CA LEU A 244 -11.20 26.14 32.75
C LEU A 244 -10.87 27.53 33.29
N THR A 245 -9.72 27.65 33.95
CA THR A 245 -9.23 28.92 34.48
C THR A 245 -8.17 29.50 33.54
N PRO A 246 -8.25 30.79 33.13
CA PRO A 246 -7.17 31.41 32.36
C PRO A 246 -5.83 31.29 33.08
N GLY A 247 -4.79 30.87 32.35
CA GLY A 247 -3.47 30.54 32.89
C GLY A 247 -3.27 29.08 33.28
N GLN A 248 -4.34 28.27 33.33
CA GLN A 248 -4.25 26.82 33.54
C GLN A 248 -3.52 26.16 32.38
N VAL A 249 -2.59 25.25 32.69
CA VAL A 249 -1.88 24.45 31.68
C VAL A 249 -2.64 23.15 31.47
N LEU A 250 -2.98 22.85 30.22
CA LEU A 250 -3.64 21.61 29.82
C LEU A 250 -2.73 20.81 28.88
N ILE A 251 -2.73 19.50 29.09
CA ILE A 251 -2.27 18.51 28.12
C ILE A 251 -3.42 18.28 27.15
N ILE A 252 -3.23 18.62 25.88
CA ILE A 252 -4.23 18.38 24.83
C ILE A 252 -3.74 17.20 23.98
N PRO A 253 -4.34 16.00 24.13
CA PRO A 253 -4.05 14.88 23.26
C PRO A 253 -4.67 15.15 21.88
N GLY A 254 -3.82 15.23 20.85
CA GLY A 254 -4.26 15.38 19.47
C GLY A 254 -3.92 14.14 18.64
N ARG A 255 -4.82 13.77 17.73
CA ARG A 255 -4.42 13.08 16.50
C ARG A 255 -3.96 14.16 15.53
N ARG A 256 -2.77 14.03 14.97
CA ARG A 256 -2.46 14.81 13.76
C ARG A 256 -3.44 14.36 12.68
N ALA A 257 -4.44 15.19 12.37
CA ALA A 257 -5.20 15.00 11.16
C ALA A 257 -4.21 15.10 9.97
N PRO A 258 -4.28 14.21 8.97
CA PRO A 258 -3.57 14.44 7.72
C PRO A 258 -3.98 15.83 7.23
N LYS A 259 -2.98 16.64 6.89
CA LYS A 259 -3.17 18.04 6.55
C LYS A 259 -3.77 18.12 5.14
N GLY A 260 -5.06 17.81 5.02
CA GLY A 260 -5.90 18.36 3.96
C GLY A 260 -6.29 19.76 4.38
N ASP A 261 -5.70 20.77 3.75
CA ASP A 261 -6.28 22.10 3.73
C ASP A 261 -6.52 22.49 2.25
N PRO A 262 -7.62 23.22 1.98
CA PRO A 262 -8.20 23.49 0.67
C PRO A 262 -7.38 24.38 -0.26
#